data_AF-A0A4Q5SWZ4-F1
#
_entry.id   AF-A0A4Q5SWZ4-F1
#
_cell.length_a   1.000
_cell.length_b   1.000
_cell.length_c   1.000
_cell.angle_alpha   90.00
_cell.angle_beta   90.00
_cell.angle_gamma   90.00
#
_symmetry.space_group_name_H-M   'P 1'
#
loop_
_entity.id
_entity.type
_entity.pdbx_description
1 polymer ?
#
loop_
_entity_poly.entity_id
_entity_poly.type
_entity_poly.pdbx_seq_one_letter_code
_entity_poly.pdbx_strand_id
1 'polypeptide(L)' 'EAEGAGLTVGCDNQGGGRAATRHLIDLGRKRIAFLGHASSHYPEFHDRYRGYAAALREAGIAPLPALQVDALAA' A
#
# COMPACT_ATOMS: atom_id res chain seq x y z
N GLU A 1 -9.41 3.38 35.74
CA GLU A 1 -7.99 3.40 35.35
C GLU A 1 -7.82 2.42 34.20
N ALA A 2 -7.25 2.85 33.08
CA ALA A 2 -7.05 1.99 31.91
C ALA A 2 -5.68 1.30 32.07
N GLU A 3 -5.72 0.00 32.32
CA GLU A 3 -4.55 -0.88 32.36
C GLU A 3 -3.79 -0.72 31.03
N GLY A 4 -2.52 -0.34 31.13
CA GLY A 4 -1.71 0.12 29.99
C GLY A 4 -1.70 -0.91 28.87
N ALA A 5 -2.05 -0.47 27.66
CA ALA A 5 -1.87 -1.28 26.45
C ALA A 5 -0.42 -1.80 26.44
N GLY A 6 -0.25 -3.12 26.44
CA GLY A 6 1.07 -3.77 26.50
C GLY A 6 2.00 -3.33 25.37
N LEU A 7 3.28 -3.71 25.45
CA LEU A 7 4.27 -3.43 24.41
C LEU A 7 3.81 -4.04 23.08
N THR A 8 3.69 -3.22 22.04
CA THR A 8 3.37 -3.65 20.68
C THR A 8 4.53 -3.40 19.72
N VAL A 9 4.69 -4.29 18.75
CA VAL A 9 5.61 -4.12 17.62
C VAL A 9 4.76 -4.14 16.35
N GLY A 10 4.90 -3.11 15.53
CA GLY A 10 4.21 -2.98 14.26
C GLY A 10 5.17 -2.91 13.07
N CYS A 11 4.61 -2.81 11.87
CA CYS A 11 5.36 -2.63 10.63
C CYS A 11 5.00 -1.29 9.98
N ASP A 12 5.94 -0.68 9.27
CA ASP A 12 5.68 0.47 8.40
C ASP A 12 4.98 0.01 7.12
N ASN A 13 3.64 0.08 7.14
CA ASN A 13 2.80 -0.31 6.00
C ASN A 13 3.02 0.59 4.78
N GLN A 14 3.26 1.88 4.98
CA GLN A 14 3.48 2.83 3.89
C GLN A 14 4.84 2.61 3.24
N GLY A 15 5.90 2.49 4.05
CA GLY A 15 7.24 2.15 3.60
C GLY A 15 7.27 0.81 2.86
N GLY A 16 6.57 -0.20 3.39
CA GLY A 16 6.42 -1.51 2.74
C GLY A 16 5.77 -1.42 1.37
N GLY A 17 4.63 -0.71 1.25
CA GLY A 17 3.95 -0.50 -0.04
C GLY A 17 4.81 0.24 -1.07
N ARG A 18 5.58 1.24 -0.61
CA ARG A 18 6.52 1.98 -1.44
C ARG A 18 7.66 1.11 -1.94
N ALA A 19 8.31 0.35 -1.05
CA ALA A 19 9.44 -0.51 -1.38
C ALA A 19 9.06 -1.60 -2.39
N ALA A 20 7.92 -2.28 -2.17
CA ALA A 20 7.42 -3.30 -3.09
C ALA A 20 7.13 -2.73 -4.49
N THR A 21 6.48 -1.56 -4.56
CA THR A 21 6.16 -0.91 -5.84
C THR A 21 7.41 -0.43 -6.55
N ARG A 22 8.37 0.14 -5.81
CA ARG A 22 9.64 0.59 -6.38
C ARG A 22 10.41 -0.58 -7.01
N HIS A 23 10.48 -1.71 -6.33
CA HIS A 23 11.10 -2.91 -6.85
C HIS A 23 10.50 -3.33 -8.21
N LEU A 24 9.17 -3.32 -8.34
CA LEU A 24 8.51 -3.63 -9.62
C LEU A 24 8.84 -2.60 -10.71
N ILE A 25 8.91 -1.31 -10.37
CA ILE A 25 9.29 -0.25 -11.31
C ILE A 25 10.74 -0.44 -11.78
N ASP A 26 11.66 -0.75 -10.87
CA ASP A 26 13.08 -0.98 -11.18
C ASP A 26 13.26 -2.22 -12.08
N LEU A 27 12.35 -3.19 -12.02
CA LEU A 27 12.25 -4.31 -12.97
C LEU A 27 11.62 -3.93 -14.33
N GLY A 28 11.35 -2.64 -14.56
CA GLY A 28 10.76 -2.12 -15.81
C GLY A 28 9.24 -2.24 -15.89
N ARG A 29 8.54 -2.58 -14.80
CA ARG A 29 7.07 -2.70 -14.81
C ARG A 29 6.42 -1.32 -14.72
N LYS A 30 5.49 -1.05 -15.64
CA LYS A 30 4.80 0.25 -15.75
C LYS A 30 3.29 0.19 -15.48
N ARG A 31 2.73 -1.03 -15.50
CA ARG A 31 1.31 -1.30 -15.23
C ARG A 31 1.24 -2.26 -14.05
N ILE A 32 1.17 -1.70 -12.85
CA ILE A 32 1.18 -2.44 -11.59
C ILE A 32 -0.24 -2.36 -11.03
N ALA A 33 -0.80 -3.50 -10.63
CA ALA A 33 -2.11 -3.55 -9.99
C ALA A 33 -1.95 -3.61 -8.46
N PHE A 34 -2.84 -2.91 -7.75
CA PHE A 34 -2.99 -3.01 -6.31
C PHE A 34 -4.25 -3.83 -6.01
N LEU A 35 -4.07 -5.02 -5.44
CA LEU A 35 -5.15 -5.88 -4.99
C LEU A 35 -5.30 -5.71 -3.46
N GLY A 36 -6.33 -5.00 -3.03
CA GLY A 36 -6.55 -4.70 -1.62
C GLY A 36 -7.45 -3.49 -1.41
N HIS A 37 -8.12 -3.45 -0.26
CA HIS A 37 -9.00 -2.36 0.11
C HIS A 37 -8.21 -1.05 0.27
N ALA A 38 -8.54 -0.04 -0.55
CA ALA A 38 -7.98 1.31 -0.45
C ALA A 38 -8.85 2.26 0.38
N SER A 39 -9.60 1.75 1.36
CA SER A 39 -10.54 2.52 2.19
C SER A 39 -10.02 2.70 3.63
N SER A 40 -10.57 3.69 4.33
CA SER A 40 -10.22 4.00 5.72
C SER A 40 -10.69 2.96 6.75
N HIS A 41 -11.47 1.96 6.33
CA HIS A 41 -11.91 0.88 7.23
C HIS A 41 -10.76 -0.03 7.65
N TYR A 42 -9.66 -0.06 6.88
CA TYR A 42 -8.47 -0.85 7.16
C TYR A 42 -7.21 0.03 6.97
N PRO A 43 -6.78 0.76 8.02
CA PRO A 43 -5.68 1.73 7.95
C PRO A 43 -4.40 1.15 7.36
N GLU A 44 -4.07 -0.10 7.70
CA GLU A 44 -2.88 -0.80 7.21
C GLU A 44 -2.89 -1.03 5.70
N PHE A 45 -4.05 -1.28 5.09
CA PHE A 45 -4.16 -1.43 3.63
C PHE A 45 -4.17 -0.08 2.92
N HIS A 46 -4.78 0.93 3.53
CA HIS A 46 -4.71 2.30 3.04
C HIS A 46 -3.28 2.81 2.99
N ASP A 47 -2.49 2.58 4.05
CA ASP A 47 -1.08 2.97 4.11
C ASP A 47 -0.26 2.30 3.01
N ARG A 48 -0.45 1.00 2.79
CA ARG A 48 0.19 0.27 1.67
C ARG A 48 -0.18 0.89 0.32
N TYR A 49 -1.45 1.21 0.11
CA TYR A 49 -1.91 1.88 -1.10
C TYR A 49 -1.27 3.27 -1.28
N ARG A 50 -1.10 4.04 -0.19
CA ARG A 50 -0.40 5.33 -0.21
C ARG A 50 1.06 5.19 -0.61
N GLY A 51 1.76 4.20 -0.06
CA GLY A 51 3.12 3.84 -0.45
C GLY A 51 3.23 3.49 -1.94
N TYR A 52 2.32 2.64 -2.42
CA TYR A 52 2.20 2.27 -3.83
C TYR A 52 1.99 3.48 -4.75
N ALA A 53 0.99 4.32 -4.45
CA ALA A 53 0.69 5.47 -5.28
C ALA A 53 1.81 6.53 -5.24
N ALA A 54 2.55 6.64 -4.13
CA ALA A 54 3.71 7.51 -4.02
C ALA A 54 4.87 7.05 -4.92
N ALA A 55 5.22 5.77 -4.87
CA ALA A 55 6.27 5.20 -5.72
C ALA A 55 5.97 5.34 -7.22
N LEU A 56 4.70 5.15 -7.61
CA LEU A 56 4.28 5.39 -9.01
C LEU A 56 4.46 6.86 -9.41
N ARG A 57 3.98 7.80 -8.60
CA ARG A 57 4.10 9.24 -8.86
C ARG A 57 5.57 9.68 -8.96
N GLU A 58 6.43 9.16 -8.09
CA GLU A 58 7.88 9.42 -8.12
C GLU A 58 8.56 8.92 -9.39
N ALA A 59 8.03 7.85 -9.98
CA ALA A 59 8.50 7.32 -11.27
C ALA A 59 7.82 7.97 -12.49
N GLY A 60 6.98 9.01 -12.28
CA GLY A 60 6.22 9.65 -13.36
C GLY A 60 5.09 8.78 -13.93
N ILE A 61 4.65 7.76 -13.20
CA ILE A 61 3.56 6.87 -13.59
C ILE A 61 2.30 7.29 -12.83
N ALA A 62 1.22 7.59 -13.55
CA ALA A 62 -0.07 7.88 -12.93
C ALA A 62 -0.70 6.58 -12.41
N PRO A 63 -1.15 6.50 -11.14
CA PRO A 63 -1.97 5.40 -10.66
C PRO A 63 -3.25 5.32 -11.49
N LEU A 64 -3.51 4.15 -12.07
CA LEU A 64 -4.72 3.94 -12.87
C LEU A 64 -5.83 3.39 -11.97
N PRO A 65 -7.01 4.05 -11.88
CA PRO A 65 -8.13 3.55 -11.07
C PRO A 65 -8.55 2.12 -11.43
N ALA A 66 -8.50 1.77 -12.73
CA ALA A 66 -8.80 0.42 -13.21
C ALA A 66 -7.81 -0.67 -12.76
N LEU A 67 -6.68 -0.29 -12.14
CA LEU A 67 -5.68 -1.21 -11.59
C LEU A 67 -5.70 -1.26 -10.05
N GLN A 68 -6.67 -0.62 -9.40
CA GLN A 68 -6.98 -0.89 -8.01
C GLN A 68 -8.30 -1.66 -7.94
N VAL A 69 -8.25 -2.80 -7.26
CA VAL A 69 -9.42 -3.64 -7.02
C VAL A 69 -9.35 -4.14 -5.59
N ASP A 70 -10.50 -4.17 -4.93
CA ASP A 70 -10.59 -4.68 -3.57
C ASP A 70 -10.35 -6.19 -3.58
N ALA A 71 -9.52 -6.65 -2.64
CA ALA A 71 -9.35 -8.07 -2.41
C ALA A 71 -10.55 -8.57 -1.62
N LEU A 72 -11.32 -9.49 -2.22
CA LEU A 72 -12.41 -10.19 -1.54
C LEU A 72 -11.81 -11.38 -0.78
N ALA A 73 -12.11 -11.48 0.51
CA ALA A 73 -11.92 -12.73 1.24
C ALA A 73 -13.09 -13.66 0.88
N ALA A 74 -12.77 -14.90 0.49
CA ALA A 74 -13.76 -15.96 0.27
C ALA A 74 -14.32 -16.47 1.60
#